data_AF-A0A4R0PVL9-F1
#
_entry.id   AF-A0A4R0PVL9-F1
#
_cell.length_a   1.000
_cell.length_b   1.000
_cell.length_c   1.000
_cell.angle_alpha   90.00
_cell.angle_beta   90.00
_cell.angle_gamma   90.00
#
_symmetry.space_group_name_H-M   'P 1'
#
loop_
_entity.id
_entity.type
_entity.pdbx_description
1 polymer ?
#
loop_
_entity_poly.entity_id
_entity_poly.type
_entity_poly.pdbx_seq_one_letter_code
_entity_poly.pdbx_strand_id
1 'polypeptide(L)'
;MAFFKRKVQFNDDFGFGSNPVTKNQRMLNPDGSANIERTGLPWFKFDDTYTRLVTMSWPRFFFVILLAYLVVNTIFAVLYNVVGIENLNGAKGVTLRDQFFDAFFFSAQTISTVGYGHISPQGFITSILAAFESMLGLLAFALATGLLYGRFSRPTSKVSFSKKMVIAPYEKGHGLMCRLVNLRRNQLIEVEVQMVMSYNETVDGKHVRRFYPLTLERDKIGILSLNWTLVHPITEESPFFEKSLTELQHAEVEVFVILKAFDDTFSQTIHTRTSYQDEEIEMDAKFEKMYYHNEEGKMVMDYSKLDKVTRTV
;
A
#
# COMPACT_ATOMS: atom_id res chain seq x y z
N MET A 1 -27.05 17.23 -24.80
CA MET A 1 -27.95 17.39 -23.64
C MET A 1 -27.13 17.11 -22.40
N ALA A 2 -27.16 17.98 -21.39
CA ALA A 2 -26.41 17.79 -20.16
C ALA A 2 -26.77 16.43 -19.55
N PHE A 3 -25.77 15.64 -19.17
CA PHE A 3 -26.00 14.25 -18.76
C PHE A 3 -26.73 14.18 -17.40
N PHE A 4 -26.73 15.27 -16.62
CA PHE A 4 -27.31 15.35 -15.28
C PHE A 4 -28.06 16.66 -14.96
N LYS A 5 -29.03 16.57 -14.04
CA LYS A 5 -29.88 17.69 -13.56
C LYS A 5 -29.18 18.66 -12.58
N ARG A 6 -28.02 18.30 -12.00
CA ARG A 6 -27.28 19.13 -11.04
C ARG A 6 -26.00 19.72 -11.66
N LYS A 7 -25.74 21.01 -11.40
CA LYS A 7 -24.45 21.64 -11.71
C LYS A 7 -23.36 21.05 -10.81
N VAL A 8 -22.45 20.25 -11.38
CA VAL A 8 -21.24 19.73 -10.71
C VAL A 8 -20.36 20.89 -10.24
N GLN A 9 -19.87 20.83 -8.99
CA GLN A 9 -18.98 21.84 -8.42
C GLN A 9 -17.53 21.46 -8.68
N PHE A 10 -16.67 22.45 -8.93
CA PHE A 10 -15.24 22.26 -9.19
C PHE A 10 -14.49 21.58 -8.02
N ASN A 11 -15.03 21.71 -6.80
CA ASN A 11 -14.42 21.18 -5.56
C ASN A 11 -14.68 19.68 -5.31
N ASP A 12 -15.42 18.99 -6.18
CA ASP A 12 -15.70 17.55 -6.02
C ASP A 12 -14.55 16.66 -6.57
N ASP A 13 -13.50 17.26 -7.15
CA ASP A 13 -12.31 16.57 -7.65
C ASP A 13 -11.36 16.14 -6.51
N PHE A 14 -10.97 14.87 -6.51
CA PHE A 14 -10.04 14.26 -5.55
C PHE A 14 -8.56 14.52 -5.88
N GLY A 15 -8.28 15.55 -6.68
CA GLY A 15 -6.94 15.93 -7.10
C GLY A 15 -6.44 15.18 -8.33
N PHE A 16 -7.34 14.58 -9.11
CA PHE A 16 -7.01 13.95 -10.39
C PHE A 16 -7.08 14.93 -11.56
N GLY A 17 -7.69 16.10 -11.37
CA GLY A 17 -7.93 17.08 -12.42
C GLY A 17 -9.18 16.76 -13.22
N SER A 18 -9.65 17.77 -13.96
CA SER A 18 -10.85 17.68 -14.82
C SER A 18 -10.54 17.27 -16.27
N ASN A 19 -9.29 16.91 -16.55
CA ASN A 19 -8.89 16.48 -17.89
C ASN A 19 -9.57 15.15 -18.23
N PRO A 20 -10.13 15.01 -19.45
CA PRO A 20 -10.76 13.78 -19.87
C PRO A 20 -9.74 12.65 -19.94
N VAL A 21 -10.15 11.47 -19.48
CA VAL A 21 -9.39 10.25 -19.72
C VAL A 21 -9.42 9.97 -21.23
N THR A 22 -8.25 9.70 -21.81
CA THR A 22 -8.19 9.28 -23.21
C THR A 22 -8.14 7.75 -23.23
N LYS A 23 -9.09 7.09 -23.92
CA LYS A 23 -9.19 5.62 -24.07
C LYS A 23 -9.63 4.82 -22.82
N ASN A 24 -10.64 5.28 -22.07
CA ASN A 24 -11.18 4.57 -20.90
C ASN A 24 -10.13 4.02 -19.90
N GLN A 25 -9.02 4.76 -19.73
CA GLN A 25 -7.96 4.40 -18.79
C GLN A 25 -8.42 4.64 -17.34
N ARG A 26 -8.46 3.55 -16.56
CA ARG A 26 -8.72 3.59 -15.12
C ARG A 26 -7.81 4.56 -14.38
N MET A 27 -8.34 5.32 -13.42
CA MET A 27 -7.58 6.33 -12.65
C MET A 27 -6.94 5.75 -11.39
N LEU A 28 -7.66 4.87 -10.69
CA LEU A 28 -7.16 4.12 -9.53
C LEU A 28 -7.24 2.63 -9.83
N ASN A 29 -6.17 1.87 -9.65
CA ASN A 29 -6.23 0.42 -9.78
C ASN A 29 -7.10 -0.21 -8.67
N PRO A 30 -7.59 -1.46 -8.82
CA PRO A 30 -8.38 -2.14 -7.79
C PRO A 30 -7.68 -2.24 -6.42
N ASP A 31 -6.35 -2.23 -6.41
CA ASP A 31 -5.51 -2.23 -5.20
C ASP A 31 -5.36 -0.85 -4.54
N GLY A 32 -5.97 0.19 -5.13
CA GLY A 32 -5.95 1.57 -4.67
C GLY A 32 -4.70 2.36 -5.06
N SER A 33 -3.80 1.81 -5.88
CA SER A 33 -2.68 2.56 -6.45
C SER A 33 -3.17 3.51 -7.57
N ALA A 34 -2.57 4.69 -7.67
CA ALA A 34 -2.89 5.62 -8.76
C ALA A 34 -2.25 5.16 -10.06
N ASN A 35 -3.06 5.05 -11.12
CA ASN A 35 -2.60 4.66 -12.45
C ASN A 35 -2.05 5.88 -13.21
N ILE A 36 -0.98 6.47 -12.67
CA ILE A 36 -0.39 7.72 -13.18
C ILE A 36 1.07 7.47 -13.53
N GLU A 37 1.44 7.75 -14.77
CA GLU A 37 2.85 7.83 -15.17
C GLU A 37 3.45 9.15 -14.68
N ARG A 38 4.51 9.06 -13.88
CA ARG A 38 5.20 10.24 -13.33
C ARG A 38 6.53 10.44 -14.04
N THR A 39 6.60 11.42 -14.93
CA THR A 39 7.84 11.81 -15.63
C THR A 39 8.50 13.03 -14.98
N GLY A 40 9.83 13.18 -15.11
CA GLY A 40 10.55 14.39 -14.66
C GLY A 40 10.98 14.41 -13.19
N LEU A 41 10.81 13.30 -12.46
CA LEU A 41 11.38 13.16 -11.12
C LEU A 41 12.88 12.88 -11.21
N PRO A 42 13.74 13.59 -10.45
CA PRO A 42 15.15 13.24 -10.30
C PRO A 42 15.33 11.78 -9.89
N TRP A 43 16.26 11.06 -10.53
CA TRP A 43 16.53 9.65 -10.25
C TRP A 43 17.03 9.43 -8.80
N PHE A 44 17.71 10.43 -8.24
CA PHE A 44 18.26 10.40 -6.89
C PHE A 44 17.75 11.60 -6.07
N LYS A 45 17.07 11.32 -4.96
CA LYS A 45 16.69 12.31 -3.93
C LYS A 45 17.04 11.74 -2.56
N PHE A 46 17.92 12.43 -1.83
CA PHE A 46 18.29 12.02 -0.47
C PHE A 46 17.10 12.12 0.51
N ASP A 47 16.21 13.10 0.29
CA ASP A 47 15.06 13.38 1.16
C ASP A 47 14.03 12.24 1.26
N ASP A 48 14.03 11.29 0.31
CA ASP A 48 13.08 10.17 0.26
C ASP A 48 13.70 8.82 0.65
N THR A 49 14.95 8.82 1.14
CA THR A 49 15.69 7.58 1.44
C THR A 49 15.00 6.76 2.53
N TYR A 50 14.53 7.41 3.60
CA TYR A 50 13.80 6.75 4.69
C TYR A 50 12.52 6.07 4.19
N THR A 51 11.66 6.81 3.48
CA THR A 51 10.42 6.27 2.93
C THR A 51 10.69 5.09 2.00
N ARG A 52 11.70 5.19 1.13
CA ARG A 52 12.08 4.11 0.20
C ARG A 52 12.53 2.86 0.95
N LEU A 53 13.36 3.00 1.99
CA LEU A 53 13.83 1.87 2.81
C LEU A 53 12.70 1.22 3.61
N VAL A 54 11.72 2.01 4.09
CA VAL A 54 10.59 1.48 4.86
C VAL A 54 9.48 0.89 3.97
N THR A 55 9.34 1.35 2.73
CA THR A 55 8.26 0.90 1.82
C THR A 55 8.66 -0.19 0.83
N MET A 56 9.97 -0.44 0.61
CA MET A 56 10.41 -1.48 -0.32
C MET A 56 9.99 -2.89 0.10
N SER A 57 10.02 -3.85 -0.81
CA SER A 57 9.74 -5.25 -0.49
C SER A 57 10.78 -5.85 0.45
N TRP A 58 10.38 -6.83 1.28
CA TRP A 58 11.26 -7.49 2.23
C TRP A 58 12.56 -8.07 1.62
N PRO A 59 12.53 -8.77 0.46
CA PRO A 59 13.76 -9.28 -0.15
C PRO A 59 14.72 -8.16 -0.56
N ARG A 60 14.19 -7.07 -1.14
CA ARG A 60 15.01 -5.90 -1.51
C ARG A 60 15.63 -5.24 -0.29
N PHE A 61 14.89 -5.16 0.82
CA PHE A 61 15.39 -4.59 2.07
C PHE A 61 16.57 -5.40 2.61
N PHE A 62 16.42 -6.72 2.77
CA PHE A 62 17.51 -7.57 3.25
C PHE A 62 18.71 -7.55 2.31
N PHE A 63 18.47 -7.50 0.99
CA PHE A 63 19.54 -7.38 0.00
C PHE A 63 20.32 -6.05 0.14
N VAL A 64 19.62 -4.92 0.35
CA VAL A 64 20.26 -3.61 0.56
C VAL A 64 21.08 -3.60 1.86
N ILE A 65 20.55 -4.16 2.95
CA ILE A 65 21.29 -4.27 4.22
C ILE A 65 22.53 -5.15 4.05
N LEU A 66 22.41 -6.31 3.39
CA LEU A 66 23.53 -7.19 3.10
C LEU A 66 24.59 -6.50 2.23
N LEU A 67 24.17 -5.81 1.17
CA LEU A 67 25.07 -5.09 0.28
C LEU A 67 25.81 -3.97 1.03
N ALA A 68 25.10 -3.18 1.85
CA ALA A 68 25.72 -2.14 2.66
C ALA A 68 26.74 -2.72 3.64
N TYR A 69 26.40 -3.84 4.30
CA TYR A 69 27.33 -4.58 5.15
C TYR A 69 28.59 -5.01 4.39
N LEU A 70 28.44 -5.66 3.23
CA LEU A 70 29.59 -6.12 2.43
C LEU A 70 30.46 -4.95 1.94
N VAL A 71 29.85 -3.84 1.52
CA VAL A 71 30.57 -2.64 1.05
C VAL A 71 31.37 -2.02 2.19
N VAL A 72 30.78 -1.83 3.37
CA VAL A 72 31.49 -1.25 4.52
C VAL A 72 32.66 -2.15 4.93
N ASN A 73 32.44 -3.47 5.04
CA ASN A 73 33.52 -4.40 5.39
C ASN A 73 34.64 -4.41 4.33
N THR A 74 34.29 -4.28 3.05
CA THR A 74 35.27 -4.17 1.97
C THR A 74 36.11 -2.90 2.10
N ILE A 75 35.48 -1.76 2.42
CA ILE A 75 36.18 -0.48 2.64
C ILE A 75 37.15 -0.62 3.81
N PHE A 76 36.71 -1.16 4.95
CA PHE A 76 37.58 -1.35 6.12
C PHE A 76 38.69 -2.37 5.85
N ALA A 77 38.40 -3.47 5.15
CA ALA A 77 39.43 -4.42 4.73
C ALA A 77 40.53 -3.75 3.89
N VAL A 78 40.16 -2.88 2.96
CA VAL A 78 41.12 -2.09 2.17
C VAL A 78 41.90 -1.14 3.07
N LEU A 79 41.24 -0.42 4.00
CA LEU A 79 41.92 0.47 4.94
C LEU A 79 42.92 -0.26 5.83
N TYR A 80 42.59 -1.46 6.33
CA TYR A 80 43.51 -2.29 7.11
C TYR A 80 44.71 -2.74 6.30
N ASN A 81 44.51 -3.13 5.04
CA ASN A 81 45.62 -3.48 4.15
C ASN A 81 46.51 -2.27 3.83
N VAL A 82 45.94 -1.06 3.72
CA VAL A 82 46.70 0.19 3.51
C VAL A 82 47.50 0.58 4.75
N VAL A 83 46.95 0.38 5.96
CA VAL A 83 47.67 0.62 7.23
C VAL A 83 48.78 -0.42 7.46
N GLY A 84 48.70 -1.57 6.80
CA GLY A 84 49.66 -2.66 6.88
C GLY A 84 49.06 -3.88 7.57
N ILE A 85 49.03 -5.00 6.87
CA ILE A 85 48.46 -6.27 7.38
C ILE A 85 49.27 -6.83 8.55
N GLU A 86 50.55 -6.47 8.64
CA GLU A 86 51.45 -6.78 9.77
C GLU A 86 50.95 -6.22 11.11
N ASN A 87 50.07 -5.22 11.07
CA ASN A 87 49.43 -4.65 12.25
C ASN A 87 48.15 -5.41 12.66
N LEU A 88 47.78 -6.48 11.96
CA LEU A 88 46.72 -7.42 12.37
C LEU A 88 47.36 -8.70 12.89
N ASN A 89 47.50 -8.78 14.22
CA ASN A 89 48.08 -9.94 14.87
C ASN A 89 47.15 -11.16 14.71
N GLY A 90 47.67 -12.25 14.15
CA GLY A 90 46.91 -13.47 13.83
C GLY A 90 46.54 -13.62 12.35
N ALA A 91 46.77 -12.60 11.50
CA ALA A 91 46.67 -12.74 10.05
C ALA A 91 47.82 -13.61 9.51
N LYS A 92 47.50 -14.60 8.67
CA LYS A 92 48.47 -15.58 8.13
C LYS A 92 48.55 -15.54 6.61
N GLY A 93 47.76 -14.69 5.97
CA GLY A 93 47.74 -14.53 4.52
C GLY A 93 49.10 -14.13 3.96
N VAL A 94 49.61 -14.94 3.04
CA VAL A 94 50.87 -14.69 2.32
C VAL A 94 50.62 -13.99 0.99
N THR A 95 49.49 -14.28 0.33
CA THR A 95 49.09 -13.62 -0.91
C THR A 95 48.21 -12.40 -0.63
N LEU A 96 48.18 -11.43 -1.57
CA LEU A 96 47.31 -10.25 -1.47
C LEU A 96 45.83 -10.62 -1.30
N ARG A 97 45.39 -11.73 -1.92
CA ARG A 97 44.03 -12.25 -1.76
C ARG A 97 43.78 -12.70 -0.33
N ASP A 98 44.70 -13.46 0.25
CA ASP A 98 44.55 -14.00 1.61
C ASP A 98 44.58 -12.87 2.64
N GLN A 99 45.46 -11.88 2.46
CA GLN A 99 45.54 -10.69 3.31
C GLN A 99 44.26 -9.85 3.26
N PHE A 100 43.65 -9.72 2.08
CA PHE A 100 42.35 -9.07 1.94
C PHE A 100 41.26 -9.81 2.73
N PHE A 101 41.18 -11.14 2.61
CA PHE A 101 40.15 -11.91 3.31
C PHE A 101 40.39 -11.95 4.83
N ASP A 102 41.63 -12.04 5.31
CA ASP A 102 41.97 -11.92 6.73
C ASP A 102 41.48 -10.57 7.29
N ALA A 103 41.77 -9.47 6.59
CA ALA A 103 41.31 -8.14 6.96
C ALA A 103 39.77 -7.98 6.85
N PHE A 104 39.15 -8.57 5.84
CA PHE A 104 37.69 -8.56 5.66
C PHE A 104 36.98 -9.31 6.78
N PHE A 105 37.47 -10.48 7.17
CA PHE A 105 36.89 -11.23 8.28
C PHE A 105 37.18 -10.57 9.64
N PHE A 106 38.32 -9.91 9.80
CA PHE A 106 38.58 -9.06 10.97
C PHE A 106 37.58 -7.90 11.04
N SER A 107 37.41 -7.15 9.95
CA SER A 107 36.42 -6.08 9.82
C SER A 107 34.99 -6.59 10.14
N ALA A 108 34.61 -7.74 9.58
CA ALA A 108 33.32 -8.38 9.84
C ALA A 108 33.08 -8.68 11.32
N GLN A 109 34.11 -9.13 12.04
CA GLN A 109 34.04 -9.42 13.48
C GLN A 109 34.04 -8.15 14.33
N THR A 110 34.74 -7.11 13.88
CA THR A 110 34.84 -5.81 14.56
C THR A 110 33.52 -5.04 14.44
N ILE A 111 32.99 -4.87 13.24
CA ILE A 111 31.75 -4.11 13.00
C ILE A 111 30.51 -4.80 13.60
N SER A 112 30.50 -6.14 13.65
CA SER A 112 29.43 -6.92 14.28
C SER A 112 29.60 -7.08 15.78
N THR A 113 30.72 -6.60 16.35
CA THR A 113 31.09 -6.74 17.77
C THR A 113 31.24 -8.19 18.25
N VAL A 114 31.38 -9.16 17.34
CA VAL A 114 31.57 -10.58 17.68
C VAL A 114 32.97 -10.82 18.27
N GLY A 115 34.00 -10.25 17.64
CA GLY A 115 35.37 -10.25 18.17
C GLY A 115 35.89 -11.60 18.67
N TYR A 116 35.98 -12.61 17.81
CA TYR A 116 36.47 -13.96 18.21
C TYR A 116 37.87 -13.96 18.84
N GLY A 117 38.66 -12.91 18.61
CA GLY A 117 39.98 -12.72 19.22
C GLY A 117 41.11 -13.47 18.51
N HIS A 118 40.83 -14.19 17.41
CA HIS A 118 41.86 -14.84 16.59
C HIS A 118 42.72 -13.81 15.85
N ILE A 119 42.08 -12.77 15.30
CA ILE A 119 42.75 -11.63 14.68
C ILE A 119 42.48 -10.40 15.55
N SER A 120 43.52 -9.63 15.86
CA SER A 120 43.44 -8.45 16.73
C SER A 120 44.30 -7.31 16.21
N PRO A 121 43.87 -6.04 16.41
CA PRO A 121 44.64 -4.90 15.96
C PRO A 121 45.87 -4.70 16.87
N GLN A 122 47.01 -4.41 16.26
CA GLN A 122 48.25 -4.07 16.93
C GLN A 122 48.71 -2.66 16.50
N GLY A 123 49.21 -1.88 17.45
CA GLY A 123 49.62 -0.50 17.19
C GLY A 123 48.48 0.53 17.35
N PHE A 124 48.88 1.80 17.44
CA PHE A 124 47.97 2.91 17.76
C PHE A 124 46.97 3.20 16.63
N ILE A 125 47.44 3.27 15.39
CA ILE A 125 46.62 3.62 14.21
C ILE A 125 45.57 2.54 13.93
N THR A 126 45.96 1.27 13.90
CA THR A 126 45.06 0.14 13.65
C THR A 126 44.01 0.00 14.75
N SER A 127 44.39 0.25 16.01
CA SER A 127 43.46 0.26 17.14
C SER A 127 42.44 1.41 17.05
N ILE A 128 42.84 2.61 16.64
CA ILE A 128 41.91 3.72 16.38
C ILE A 128 40.94 3.35 15.26
N LEU A 129 41.44 2.76 14.17
CA LEU A 129 40.61 2.36 13.04
C LEU A 129 39.57 1.30 13.46
N ALA A 130 39.98 0.29 14.24
CA ALA A 130 39.08 -0.72 14.79
C ALA A 130 38.07 -0.16 15.80
N ALA A 131 38.48 0.80 16.64
CA ALA A 131 37.57 1.49 17.55
C ALA A 131 36.52 2.30 16.79
N PHE A 132 36.94 3.01 15.74
CA PHE A 132 36.05 3.78 14.86
C PHE A 132 35.09 2.86 14.10
N GLU A 133 35.59 1.74 13.55
CA GLU A 133 34.76 0.71 12.91
C GLU A 133 33.71 0.15 13.88
N SER A 134 34.11 -0.17 15.11
CA SER A 134 33.20 -0.70 16.14
C SER A 134 32.10 0.32 16.49
N MET A 135 32.46 1.61 16.60
CA MET A 135 31.50 2.68 16.84
C MET A 135 30.50 2.81 15.68
N LEU A 136 30.98 2.77 14.44
CA LEU A 136 30.11 2.79 13.25
C LEU A 136 29.22 1.55 13.18
N GLY A 137 29.72 0.38 13.54
CA GLY A 137 28.95 -0.86 13.61
C GLY A 137 27.78 -0.77 14.59
N LEU A 138 28.03 -0.24 15.79
CA LEU A 138 26.98 -0.03 16.79
C LEU A 138 25.92 0.97 16.32
N LEU A 139 26.32 2.09 15.68
CA LEU A 139 25.40 3.05 15.08
C LEU A 139 24.59 2.44 13.93
N ALA A 140 25.24 1.68 13.05
CA ALA A 140 24.59 1.01 11.93
C ALA A 140 23.57 -0.04 12.41
N PHE A 141 23.91 -0.80 13.45
CA PHE A 141 22.99 -1.76 14.08
C PHE A 141 21.76 -1.06 14.67
N ALA A 142 21.94 0.06 15.37
CA ALA A 142 20.85 0.87 15.90
C ALA A 142 19.94 1.40 14.79
N LEU A 143 20.51 1.93 13.71
CA LEU A 143 19.76 2.41 12.54
C LEU A 143 19.01 1.29 11.82
N ALA A 144 19.66 0.14 11.59
CA ALA A 144 19.03 -1.02 10.96
C ALA A 144 17.86 -1.56 11.80
N THR A 145 18.03 -1.62 13.13
CA THR A 145 16.96 -1.99 14.06
C THR A 145 15.81 -0.98 14.03
N GLY A 146 16.11 0.32 14.01
CA GLY A 146 15.11 1.39 13.86
C GLY A 146 14.33 1.29 12.55
N LEU A 147 15.00 1.00 11.43
CA LEU A 147 14.37 0.76 10.13
C LEU A 147 13.48 -0.50 10.15
N LEU A 148 13.95 -1.58 10.76
CA LEU A 148 13.16 -2.81 10.93
C LEU A 148 11.90 -2.53 11.74
N TYR A 149 12.02 -1.83 12.88
CA TYR A 149 10.86 -1.43 13.68
C TYR A 149 9.91 -0.53 12.89
N GLY A 150 10.42 0.49 12.19
CA GLY A 150 9.60 1.37 11.34
C GLY A 150 8.83 0.61 10.25
N ARG A 151 9.42 -0.47 9.71
CA ARG A 151 8.76 -1.37 8.75
C ARG A 151 7.67 -2.23 9.39
N PHE A 152 7.92 -2.78 10.58
CA PHE A 152 6.94 -3.61 11.30
C PHE A 152 5.78 -2.79 11.86
N SER A 153 6.05 -1.59 12.34
CA SER A 153 5.07 -0.68 12.95
C SER A 153 4.20 0.05 11.93
N ARG A 154 4.50 -0.10 10.63
CA ARG A 154 3.69 0.51 9.57
C ARG A 154 2.37 -0.27 9.43
N PRO A 155 1.21 0.40 9.64
CA PRO A 155 -0.07 -0.25 9.45
C PRO A 155 -0.25 -0.58 7.98
N THR A 156 -0.73 -1.79 7.71
CA THR A 156 -1.18 -2.20 6.38
C THR A 156 -2.66 -2.53 6.46
N SER A 157 -3.48 -1.86 5.65
CA SER A 157 -4.89 -2.24 5.55
C SER A 157 -4.98 -3.60 4.87
N LYS A 158 -5.72 -4.52 5.48
CA LYS A 158 -6.13 -5.80 4.89
C LYS A 158 -7.64 -5.84 4.68
N VAL A 159 -8.24 -4.68 4.45
CA VAL A 159 -9.61 -4.58 3.98
C VAL A 159 -9.63 -4.99 2.51
N SER A 160 -10.49 -5.94 2.17
CA SER A 160 -10.77 -6.33 0.79
C SER A 160 -12.14 -5.85 0.39
N PHE A 161 -12.23 -5.29 -0.81
CA PHE A 161 -13.49 -4.99 -1.45
C PHE A 161 -13.93 -6.16 -2.34
N SER A 162 -15.22 -6.25 -2.65
CA SER A 162 -15.73 -7.13 -3.69
C SER A 162 -15.13 -6.75 -5.05
N LYS A 163 -14.96 -7.70 -5.96
CA LYS A 163 -14.43 -7.41 -7.30
C LYS A 163 -15.41 -6.68 -8.23
N LYS A 164 -16.69 -6.72 -7.90
CA LYS A 164 -17.77 -6.11 -8.66
C LYS A 164 -18.64 -5.25 -7.77
N MET A 165 -19.34 -4.29 -8.38
CA MET A 165 -20.53 -3.69 -7.82
C MET A 165 -21.77 -4.39 -8.38
N VAL A 166 -22.87 -4.34 -7.66
CA VAL A 166 -24.16 -4.82 -8.15
C VAL A 166 -25.22 -3.74 -8.02
N ILE A 167 -26.15 -3.71 -8.96
CA ILE A 167 -27.40 -2.95 -8.81
C ILE A 167 -28.48 -3.95 -8.44
N ALA A 168 -29.00 -3.82 -7.22
CA ALA A 168 -29.93 -4.76 -6.60
C ALA A 168 -31.17 -4.03 -6.07
N PRO A 169 -32.32 -4.72 -5.90
CA PRO A 169 -33.45 -4.16 -5.19
C PRO A 169 -33.08 -3.69 -3.78
N TYR A 170 -33.49 -2.47 -3.45
CA TYR A 170 -33.25 -1.84 -2.15
C TYR A 170 -34.46 -1.00 -1.74
N GLU A 171 -35.04 -1.31 -0.59
CA GLU A 171 -36.33 -0.76 -0.13
C GLU A 171 -37.41 -0.79 -1.22
N LYS A 172 -37.82 0.38 -1.74
CA LYS A 172 -38.84 0.55 -2.78
C LYS A 172 -38.26 0.74 -4.18
N GLY A 173 -36.93 0.72 -4.32
CA GLY A 173 -36.23 0.98 -5.58
C GLY A 173 -35.02 0.07 -5.75
N HIS A 174 -33.93 0.65 -6.25
CA HIS A 174 -32.67 -0.05 -6.46
C HIS A 174 -31.54 0.67 -5.72
N GLY A 175 -30.49 -0.08 -5.40
CA GLY A 175 -29.27 0.44 -4.81
C GLY A 175 -28.05 -0.05 -5.57
N LEU A 176 -27.10 0.85 -5.78
CA LEU A 176 -25.75 0.48 -6.21
C LEU A 176 -24.98 0.01 -4.97
N MET A 177 -24.48 -1.22 -5.01
CA MET A 177 -23.90 -1.88 -3.85
C MET A 177 -22.51 -2.43 -4.14
N CYS A 178 -21.61 -2.31 -3.17
CA CYS A 178 -20.37 -3.08 -3.13
C CYS A 178 -20.14 -3.57 -1.69
N ARG A 179 -19.25 -4.54 -1.51
CA ARG A 179 -18.97 -5.10 -0.19
C ARG A 179 -17.52 -4.90 0.18
N LEU A 180 -17.30 -4.82 1.48
CA LEU A 180 -15.97 -4.87 2.06
C LEU A 180 -15.93 -5.78 3.28
N VAL A 181 -14.76 -6.35 3.53
CA VAL A 181 -14.46 -7.20 4.68
C VAL A 181 -13.11 -6.84 5.26
N ASN A 182 -12.97 -6.94 6.58
CA ASN A 182 -11.64 -7.02 7.19
C ASN A 182 -11.12 -8.46 7.07
N LEU A 183 -9.98 -8.66 6.40
CA LEU A 183 -9.33 -9.98 6.32
C LEU A 183 -8.52 -10.31 7.58
N ARG A 184 -8.30 -9.34 8.47
CA ARG A 184 -7.68 -9.57 9.78
C ARG A 184 -8.74 -9.91 10.82
N ARG A 185 -8.29 -10.57 11.89
CA ARG A 185 -9.12 -10.89 13.06
C ARG A 185 -9.29 -9.71 14.02
N ASN A 186 -8.52 -8.65 13.87
CA ASN A 186 -8.69 -7.44 14.66
C ASN A 186 -9.96 -6.69 14.23
N GLN A 187 -10.40 -5.76 15.06
CA GLN A 187 -11.52 -4.89 14.73
C GLN A 187 -11.02 -3.60 14.11
N LEU A 188 -11.78 -3.09 13.14
CA LEU A 188 -11.64 -1.72 12.68
C LEU A 188 -12.74 -0.89 13.34
N ILE A 189 -12.34 0.22 13.95
CA ILE A 189 -13.27 1.14 14.63
C ILE A 189 -13.30 2.48 13.90
N GLU A 190 -14.35 3.26 14.17
CA GLU A 190 -14.57 4.57 13.52
C GLU A 190 -14.47 4.48 11.99
N VAL A 191 -15.12 3.47 11.41
CA VAL A 191 -15.03 3.20 9.98
C VAL A 191 -15.93 4.17 9.24
N GLU A 192 -15.34 4.95 8.34
CA GLU A 192 -15.96 5.95 7.50
C GLU A 192 -15.67 5.61 6.03
N VAL A 193 -16.67 5.74 5.18
CA VAL A 193 -16.59 5.45 3.76
C VAL A 193 -17.16 6.58 2.94
N GLN A 194 -16.45 6.92 1.87
CA GLN A 194 -16.89 7.87 0.85
C GLN A 194 -16.97 7.13 -0.49
N MET A 195 -18.04 7.39 -1.24
CA MET A 195 -18.22 6.86 -2.58
C MET A 195 -18.39 8.01 -3.57
N VAL A 196 -17.69 7.95 -4.70
CA VAL A 196 -17.63 9.04 -5.67
C VAL A 196 -17.67 8.46 -7.05
N MET A 197 -18.61 8.94 -7.87
CA MET A 197 -18.67 8.60 -9.29
C MET A 197 -17.87 9.62 -10.09
N SER A 198 -17.11 9.14 -11.06
CA SER A 198 -16.49 9.93 -12.09
C SER A 198 -17.01 9.52 -13.45
N TYR A 199 -17.17 10.48 -14.34
CA TYR A 199 -17.72 10.26 -15.68
C TYR A 199 -17.25 11.35 -16.64
N ASN A 200 -17.26 11.02 -17.93
CA ASN A 200 -16.98 11.96 -19.02
C ASN A 200 -18.27 12.64 -19.45
N GLU A 201 -18.23 13.96 -19.59
CA GLU A 201 -19.28 14.75 -20.23
C GLU A 201 -18.69 15.57 -21.39
N THR A 202 -19.48 15.80 -22.43
CA THR A 202 -19.10 16.73 -23.51
C THR A 202 -19.72 18.09 -23.25
N VAL A 203 -18.89 19.10 -23.00
CA VAL A 203 -19.28 20.50 -22.76
C VAL A 203 -18.61 21.35 -23.84
N ASP A 204 -19.40 22.08 -24.63
CA ASP A 204 -18.92 22.95 -25.71
C ASP A 204 -17.97 22.25 -26.70
N GLY A 205 -18.26 20.99 -27.03
CA GLY A 205 -17.47 20.16 -27.94
C GLY A 205 -16.15 19.63 -27.35
N LYS A 206 -15.87 19.89 -26.06
CA LYS A 206 -14.73 19.34 -25.33
C LYS A 206 -15.18 18.27 -24.35
N HIS A 207 -14.45 17.17 -24.30
CA HIS A 207 -14.63 16.16 -23.26
C HIS A 207 -14.04 16.68 -21.94
N VAL A 208 -14.81 16.60 -20.87
CA VAL A 208 -14.42 17.01 -19.52
C VAL A 208 -14.78 15.89 -18.55
N ARG A 209 -13.87 15.54 -17.65
CA ARG A 209 -14.14 14.59 -16.56
C ARG A 209 -14.81 15.32 -15.42
N ARG A 210 -15.89 14.76 -14.89
CA ARG A 210 -16.60 15.27 -13.72
C ARG A 210 -16.58 14.25 -12.59
N PHE A 211 -16.76 14.74 -11.38
CA PHE A 211 -16.87 13.95 -10.16
C PHE A 211 -18.20 14.26 -9.48
N TYR A 212 -18.82 13.23 -8.89
CA TYR A 212 -20.10 13.33 -8.22
C TYR A 212 -20.06 12.47 -6.95
N PRO A 213 -20.07 13.09 -5.76
CA PRO A 213 -20.18 12.36 -4.50
C PRO A 213 -21.52 11.61 -4.44
N LEU A 214 -21.45 10.30 -4.17
CA LEU A 214 -22.62 9.44 -4.03
C LEU A 214 -23.03 9.35 -2.56
N THR A 215 -24.28 9.70 -2.26
CA THR A 215 -24.84 9.58 -0.91
C THR A 215 -25.03 8.13 -0.53
N LEU A 216 -24.38 7.68 0.55
CA LEU A 216 -24.57 6.32 1.07
C LEU A 216 -25.75 6.28 2.05
N GLU A 217 -26.43 5.13 2.13
CA GLU A 217 -27.40 4.84 3.22
C GLU A 217 -26.72 5.06 4.57
N ARG A 218 -25.50 4.53 4.68
CA ARG A 218 -24.67 4.62 5.86
C ARG A 218 -23.22 4.77 5.39
N ASP A 219 -22.65 5.92 5.70
CA ASP A 219 -21.26 6.28 5.41
C ASP A 219 -20.34 6.02 6.62
N LYS A 220 -20.90 5.83 7.83
CA LYS A 220 -20.13 5.59 9.05
C LYS A 220 -20.69 4.43 9.89
N ILE A 221 -19.79 3.59 10.42
CA ILE A 221 -20.09 2.59 11.45
C ILE A 221 -19.07 2.64 12.59
N GLY A 222 -19.51 2.29 13.80
CA GLY A 222 -18.64 2.26 14.96
C GLY A 222 -17.58 1.16 14.89
N ILE A 223 -17.97 -0.05 14.48
CA ILE A 223 -17.11 -1.24 14.47
C ILE A 223 -17.43 -2.10 13.24
N LEU A 224 -16.39 -2.56 12.53
CA LEU A 224 -16.49 -3.55 11.45
C LEU A 224 -16.01 -4.93 11.94
N SER A 225 -16.96 -5.80 12.32
CA SER A 225 -16.68 -7.18 12.76
C SER A 225 -17.02 -8.25 11.70
N LEU A 226 -17.91 -7.94 10.76
CA LEU A 226 -18.33 -8.81 9.66
C LEU A 226 -18.04 -8.13 8.31
N ASN A 227 -18.71 -8.54 7.23
CA ASN A 227 -18.77 -7.74 6.02
C ASN A 227 -19.65 -6.52 6.21
N TRP A 228 -19.34 -5.47 5.48
CA TRP A 228 -20.22 -4.33 5.31
C TRP A 228 -20.57 -4.20 3.83
N THR A 229 -21.87 -4.29 3.52
CA THR A 229 -22.39 -3.90 2.21
C THR A 229 -22.62 -2.40 2.24
N LEU A 230 -21.90 -1.69 1.39
CA LEU A 230 -22.12 -0.27 1.13
C LEU A 230 -23.25 -0.15 0.12
N VAL A 231 -24.21 0.73 0.40
CA VAL A 231 -25.38 0.95 -0.44
C VAL A 231 -25.48 2.43 -0.77
N HIS A 232 -25.45 2.76 -2.05
CA HIS A 232 -25.91 4.04 -2.57
C HIS A 232 -27.35 3.85 -3.11
N PRO A 233 -28.37 4.39 -2.43
CA PRO A 233 -29.74 4.34 -2.94
C PRO A 233 -29.86 5.13 -4.24
N ILE A 234 -30.42 4.49 -5.28
CA ILE A 234 -30.63 5.13 -6.58
C ILE A 234 -31.96 5.88 -6.53
N THR A 235 -31.92 7.09 -5.99
CA THR A 235 -33.05 8.04 -5.95
C THR A 235 -33.08 8.90 -7.22
N GLU A 236 -34.11 9.74 -7.41
CA GLU A 236 -34.21 10.66 -8.55
C GLU A 236 -33.04 11.66 -8.68
N GLU A 237 -32.31 11.90 -7.58
CA GLU A 237 -31.12 12.75 -7.53
C GLU A 237 -29.82 11.99 -7.83
N SER A 238 -29.88 10.66 -7.87
CA SER A 238 -28.73 9.81 -8.16
C SER A 238 -28.31 9.94 -9.63
N PRO A 239 -26.99 9.97 -9.92
CA PRO A 239 -26.51 9.92 -11.29
C PRO A 239 -26.73 8.54 -11.96
N PHE A 240 -27.19 7.54 -11.22
CA PHE A 240 -27.57 6.24 -11.78
C PHE A 240 -29.07 6.14 -12.10
N PHE A 241 -29.87 7.15 -11.76
CA PHE A 241 -31.32 7.11 -11.96
C PHE A 241 -31.69 7.08 -13.45
N GLU A 242 -32.49 6.08 -13.84
CA GLU A 242 -32.95 5.84 -15.21
C GLU A 242 -31.81 5.73 -16.25
N LYS A 243 -30.59 5.33 -15.83
CA LYS A 243 -29.46 5.12 -16.73
C LYS A 243 -29.32 3.67 -17.15
N SER A 244 -29.23 3.46 -18.46
CA SER A 244 -28.89 2.16 -19.04
C SER A 244 -27.40 1.84 -18.89
N LEU A 245 -27.05 0.55 -18.90
CA LEU A 245 -25.65 0.10 -18.90
C LEU A 245 -24.86 0.72 -20.06
N THR A 246 -25.49 0.81 -21.24
CA THR A 246 -24.89 1.44 -22.41
C THR A 246 -24.57 2.91 -22.16
N GLU A 247 -25.43 3.68 -21.49
CA GLU A 247 -25.13 5.09 -21.18
C GLU A 247 -23.97 5.22 -20.20
N LEU A 248 -23.87 4.33 -19.21
CA LEU A 248 -22.74 4.30 -18.26
C LEU A 248 -21.41 3.99 -18.98
N GLN A 249 -21.44 3.07 -19.93
CA GLN A 249 -20.28 2.72 -20.78
C GLN A 249 -19.84 3.91 -21.65
N HIS A 250 -20.78 4.60 -22.32
CA HIS A 250 -20.47 5.77 -23.13
C HIS A 250 -19.89 6.93 -22.31
N ALA A 251 -20.28 7.04 -21.05
CA ALA A 251 -19.76 8.04 -20.12
C ALA A 251 -18.45 7.60 -19.43
N GLU A 252 -17.91 6.41 -19.72
CA GLU A 252 -16.70 5.84 -19.12
C GLU A 252 -16.71 5.95 -17.59
N VAL A 253 -17.80 5.51 -16.97
CA VAL A 253 -18.03 5.67 -15.54
C VAL A 253 -16.99 4.92 -14.72
N GLU A 254 -16.44 5.59 -13.70
CA GLU A 254 -15.60 4.97 -12.67
C GLU A 254 -16.12 5.37 -11.29
N VAL A 255 -16.40 4.40 -10.43
CA VAL A 255 -16.84 4.63 -9.04
C VAL A 255 -15.69 4.35 -8.09
N PHE A 256 -15.27 5.36 -7.36
CA PHE A 256 -14.28 5.26 -6.31
C PHE A 256 -14.94 4.97 -4.97
N VAL A 257 -14.32 4.07 -4.20
CA VAL A 257 -14.68 3.83 -2.80
C VAL A 257 -13.45 4.08 -1.95
N ILE A 258 -13.56 5.00 -1.01
CA ILE A 258 -12.47 5.40 -0.11
C ILE A 258 -12.92 5.10 1.31
N LEU A 259 -12.16 4.28 2.02
CA LEU A 259 -12.41 3.93 3.41
C LEU A 259 -11.31 4.51 4.29
N LYS A 260 -11.74 5.08 5.40
CA LYS A 260 -10.94 5.52 6.53
C LYS A 260 -11.39 4.73 7.76
N ALA A 261 -10.46 4.18 8.51
CA ALA A 261 -10.79 3.48 9.75
C ALA A 261 -9.62 3.58 10.72
N PHE A 262 -9.87 3.42 12.01
CA PHE A 262 -8.83 3.23 13.01
C PHE A 262 -8.57 1.73 13.21
N ASP A 263 -7.32 1.31 13.03
CA ASP A 263 -6.88 -0.05 13.34
C ASP A 263 -6.41 -0.09 14.80
N ASP A 264 -7.15 -0.81 15.63
CA ASP A 264 -6.91 -0.89 17.08
C ASP A 264 -5.55 -1.55 17.42
N THR A 265 -5.08 -2.47 16.58
CA THR A 265 -3.80 -3.17 16.78
C THR A 265 -2.59 -2.26 16.58
N PHE A 266 -2.66 -1.37 15.59
CA PHE A 266 -1.58 -0.42 15.30
C PHE A 266 -1.80 0.95 15.93
N SER A 267 -2.96 1.15 16.57
CA SER A 267 -3.45 2.42 17.11
C SER A 267 -3.29 3.59 16.13
N GLN A 268 -3.61 3.32 14.86
CA GLN A 268 -3.39 4.25 13.75
C GLN A 268 -4.56 4.24 12.79
N THR A 269 -4.81 5.40 12.17
CA THR A 269 -5.79 5.53 11.10
C THR A 269 -5.23 4.93 9.81
N ILE A 270 -5.96 3.98 9.25
CA ILE A 270 -5.70 3.39 7.94
C ILE A 270 -6.60 4.02 6.90
N HIS A 271 -6.06 4.12 5.69
CA HIS A 271 -6.81 4.51 4.50
C HIS A 271 -6.67 3.41 3.46
N THR A 272 -7.79 2.98 2.89
CA THR A 272 -7.82 2.04 1.76
C THR A 272 -8.79 2.57 0.73
N ARG A 273 -8.59 2.19 -0.52
CA ARG A 273 -9.40 2.67 -1.63
C ARG A 273 -9.42 1.64 -2.74
N THR A 274 -10.49 1.67 -3.53
CA THR A 274 -10.64 0.86 -4.74
C THR A 274 -11.44 1.65 -5.77
N SER A 275 -11.45 1.17 -7.01
CA SER A 275 -12.33 1.70 -8.04
C SER A 275 -13.01 0.59 -8.82
N TYR A 276 -14.19 0.93 -9.35
CA TYR A 276 -14.99 0.07 -10.21
C TYR A 276 -15.28 0.80 -11.51
N GLN A 277 -14.91 0.22 -12.64
CA GLN A 277 -15.32 0.71 -13.95
C GLN A 277 -16.72 0.22 -14.30
N ASP A 278 -17.31 0.80 -15.33
CA ASP A 278 -18.63 0.46 -15.87
C ASP A 278 -18.81 -1.05 -16.14
N GLU A 279 -17.76 -1.72 -16.63
CA GLU A 279 -17.74 -3.17 -16.89
C GLU A 279 -17.82 -4.03 -15.61
N GLU A 280 -17.49 -3.46 -14.45
CA GLU A 280 -17.47 -4.13 -13.14
C GLU A 280 -18.79 -3.91 -12.37
N ILE A 281 -19.76 -3.23 -12.96
CA ILE A 281 -21.09 -3.01 -12.40
C ILE A 281 -22.07 -4.01 -13.02
N GLU A 282 -22.57 -4.94 -12.20
CA GLU A 282 -23.52 -5.96 -12.64
C GLU A 282 -24.97 -5.55 -12.32
N MET A 283 -25.77 -5.36 -13.37
CA MET A 283 -27.20 -5.07 -13.26
C MET A 283 -27.99 -6.29 -12.79
N ASP A 284 -29.09 -6.04 -12.08
CA ASP A 284 -30.05 -7.06 -11.64
C ASP A 284 -29.41 -8.23 -10.88
N ALA A 285 -28.39 -7.95 -10.08
CA ALA A 285 -27.66 -8.96 -9.31
C ALA A 285 -27.68 -8.62 -7.82
N LYS A 286 -27.68 -9.65 -6.97
CA LYS A 286 -27.53 -9.52 -5.53
C LYS A 286 -26.38 -10.36 -5.03
N PHE A 287 -25.64 -9.85 -4.06
CA PHE A 287 -24.58 -10.62 -3.44
C PHE A 287 -25.12 -11.74 -2.52
N GLU A 288 -24.51 -12.93 -2.58
CA GLU A 288 -24.84 -14.05 -1.70
C GLU A 288 -24.53 -13.75 -0.22
N LYS A 289 -25.31 -14.28 0.72
CA LYS A 289 -25.05 -14.07 2.15
C LYS A 289 -23.71 -14.72 2.56
N MET A 290 -22.81 -13.93 3.17
CA MET A 290 -21.47 -14.38 3.57
C MET A 290 -21.41 -14.98 4.98
N TYR A 291 -22.48 -14.90 5.75
CA TYR A 291 -22.48 -15.37 7.14
C TYR A 291 -23.67 -16.27 7.44
N TYR A 292 -23.44 -17.27 8.28
CA TYR A 292 -24.42 -18.26 8.71
C TYR A 292 -24.07 -18.72 10.13
N HIS A 293 -24.97 -19.48 10.77
CA HIS A 293 -24.69 -20.14 12.04
C HIS A 293 -24.27 -21.59 11.79
N ASN A 294 -23.20 -22.05 12.44
CA ASN A 294 -22.83 -23.46 12.42
C ASN A 294 -23.74 -24.29 13.35
N GLU A 295 -23.49 -25.60 13.42
CA GLU A 295 -24.25 -26.54 14.26
C GLU A 295 -24.22 -26.18 15.76
N GLU A 296 -23.15 -25.51 16.23
CA GLU A 296 -23.00 -25.01 17.60
C GLU A 296 -23.68 -23.64 17.84
N GLY A 297 -24.33 -23.07 16.82
CA GLY A 297 -24.97 -21.75 16.89
C GLY A 297 -24.00 -20.56 16.78
N LYS A 298 -22.69 -20.81 16.60
CA LYS A 298 -21.68 -19.77 16.40
C LYS A 298 -21.80 -19.15 15.02
N MET A 299 -21.67 -17.83 14.94
CA MET A 299 -21.64 -17.12 13.66
C MET A 299 -20.33 -17.42 12.91
N VAL A 300 -20.47 -17.87 11.67
CA VAL A 300 -19.36 -18.18 10.75
C VAL A 300 -19.40 -17.21 9.58
N MET A 301 -18.23 -16.66 9.27
CA MET A 301 -17.97 -15.77 8.14
C MET A 301 -17.26 -16.55 7.03
N ASP A 302 -17.90 -16.70 5.88
CA ASP A 302 -17.33 -17.35 4.69
C ASP A 302 -16.82 -16.31 3.69
N TYR A 303 -15.51 -16.07 3.74
CA TYR A 303 -14.82 -15.13 2.86
C TYR A 303 -14.83 -15.55 1.38
N SER A 304 -15.06 -16.83 1.07
CA SER A 304 -15.14 -17.30 -0.33
C SER A 304 -16.35 -16.75 -1.08
N LYS A 305 -17.33 -16.20 -0.35
CA LYS A 305 -18.55 -15.59 -0.89
C LYS A 305 -18.44 -14.08 -1.09
N LEU A 306 -17.28 -13.47 -0.86
CA LEU A 306 -17.08 -12.02 -1.01
C LEU A 306 -17.50 -11.52 -2.39
N ASP A 307 -17.13 -12.26 -3.43
CA ASP A 307 -17.37 -11.91 -4.83
C ASP A 307 -18.60 -12.63 -5.42
N LYS A 308 -19.29 -13.49 -4.66
CA LYS A 308 -20.38 -14.31 -5.21
C LYS A 308 -21.66 -13.50 -5.32
N VAL A 309 -22.21 -13.47 -6.54
CA VAL A 309 -23.44 -12.80 -6.90
C VAL A 309 -24.42 -13.77 -7.53
N THR A 310 -25.70 -13.56 -7.29
CA THR A 310 -26.81 -14.29 -7.89
C THR A 310 -27.68 -13.30 -8.65
N ARG A 311 -28.11 -13.65 -9.86
CA ARG A 311 -29.07 -12.82 -10.61
C ARG A 311 -30.42 -12.77 -9.89
N THR A 312 -31.00 -11.59 -9.89
CA THR A 312 -32.33 -11.30 -9.40
C THR A 312 -33.26 -11.47 -10.60
N VAL A 313 -34.18 -12.42 -10.50
CA VAL A 313 -35.21 -12.67 -11.52
C VAL A 313 -36.36 -11.69 -11.32
#